data_AF-A0AAJ2GDL8-F1
#
_entry.id   AF-A0AAJ2GDL8-F1
#
_cell.length_a   1.000
_cell.length_b   1.000
_cell.length_c   1.000
_cell.angle_alpha   90.00
_cell.angle_beta   90.00
_cell.angle_gamma   90.00
#
_symmetry.space_group_name_H-M   'P 1'
#
loop_
_entity.id
_entity.type
_entity.pdbx_description
1 polymer ?
#
loop_
_entity_poly.entity_id
_entity_poly.type
_entity_poly.pdbx_seq_one_letter_code
_entity_poly.pdbx_strand_id
1 'polypeptide(L)'
;MTDTFDPADAGCWMARGRPAHHAHAIAGAWIRFPDLPHDAPLDARMARTRERVQMLRPLHEAIRLETEQQRRAANFAFVERRIAQGSTDGRHAAILHARSVHRYDWDAAVAYADGYHAAHAGRVARPPSLPLSDEPDVRRPAYHQGFLDGGGQPDDIFDVARRSFAAIPSEPLRTDRPRAARPLPSQWPSPTDVPPPVSWHRRLLLLGASEIASGPIGILAMLRERTGHEAATLLVVDVESGLRPLSTSTGSTPGEGAALRQFLRQGDYADILLVADDAELRRIDAEPDILPLARTMERTRNSVLQQRAQFRHWLARGRAPGDQFAAGHIRWSKMAAGLSGRLGDFTARYAGPAAPRGHRLRVEDATGQLALGYRTALGRELQPEIVIGNKSHARTAMADLLRQYAAALRLE
;
A
#
# COMPACT_ATOMS: atom_id res chain seq x y z
N MET A 1 -48.46 10.39 -29.47
CA MET A 1 -49.54 10.42 -28.47
C MET A 1 -48.88 10.69 -27.13
N THR A 2 -49.04 11.89 -26.58
CA THR A 2 -48.60 12.21 -25.23
C THR A 2 -49.52 11.46 -24.27
N ASP A 3 -48.98 10.44 -23.63
CA ASP A 3 -49.66 9.67 -22.59
C ASP A 3 -49.93 10.60 -21.40
N THR A 4 -51.10 11.24 -21.40
CA THR A 4 -51.51 12.19 -20.34
C THR A 4 -51.71 11.40 -19.05
N PHE A 5 -50.71 11.45 -18.18
CA PHE A 5 -50.75 10.79 -16.89
C PHE A 5 -51.67 11.56 -15.93
N ASP A 6 -52.78 10.95 -15.54
CA ASP A 6 -53.65 11.47 -14.49
C ASP A 6 -53.28 10.85 -13.13
N PRO A 7 -52.71 11.61 -12.18
CA PRO A 7 -52.33 11.09 -10.88
C PRO A 7 -53.53 10.76 -9.98
N ALA A 8 -54.74 11.25 -10.30
CA ALA A 8 -55.98 10.93 -9.61
C ALA A 8 -56.64 9.63 -10.13
N ASP A 9 -56.15 9.07 -11.24
CA ASP A 9 -56.59 7.77 -11.75
C ASP A 9 -55.66 6.65 -11.26
N ALA A 10 -56.22 5.65 -10.58
CA ALA A 10 -55.47 4.47 -10.13
C ALA A 10 -54.95 3.64 -11.32
N GLY A 11 -55.68 3.63 -12.45
CA GLY A 11 -55.29 2.91 -13.67
C GLY A 11 -53.95 3.39 -14.23
N CYS A 12 -53.72 4.70 -14.24
CA CYS A 12 -52.46 5.33 -14.64
C CYS A 12 -51.26 4.86 -13.80
N TRP A 13 -51.44 4.66 -12.49
CA TRP A 13 -50.40 4.14 -11.59
C TRP A 13 -50.15 2.65 -11.77
N MET A 14 -51.21 1.86 -11.95
CA MET A 14 -51.11 0.42 -12.20
C MET A 14 -50.41 0.13 -13.53
N ALA A 15 -50.72 0.89 -14.60
CA ALA A 15 -50.05 0.80 -15.89
C ALA A 15 -48.53 1.04 -15.79
N ARG A 16 -48.09 1.81 -14.79
CA ARG A 16 -46.67 2.07 -14.48
C ARG A 16 -46.08 1.09 -13.45
N GLY A 17 -46.76 -0.03 -13.19
CA GLY A 17 -46.25 -1.14 -12.37
C GLY A 17 -46.48 -1.00 -10.87
N ARG A 18 -47.37 -0.12 -10.41
CA ARG A 18 -47.76 -0.06 -9.00
C ARG A 18 -48.77 -1.18 -8.66
N PRO A 19 -48.61 -1.89 -7.53
CA PRO A 19 -49.65 -2.81 -7.04
C PRO A 19 -50.99 -2.09 -6.87
N ALA A 20 -52.09 -2.80 -7.12
CA ALA A 20 -53.43 -2.21 -7.14
C ALA A 20 -53.74 -1.43 -5.84
N HIS A 21 -53.45 -2.00 -4.67
CA HIS A 21 -53.73 -1.34 -3.39
C HIS A 21 -52.92 -0.04 -3.19
N HIS A 22 -51.66 0.01 -3.64
CA HIS A 22 -50.85 1.24 -3.63
C HIS A 22 -51.39 2.29 -4.60
N ALA A 23 -51.74 1.87 -5.81
CA ALA A 23 -52.29 2.75 -6.85
C ALA A 23 -53.59 3.44 -6.40
N HIS A 24 -54.52 2.69 -5.80
CA HIS A 24 -55.77 3.24 -5.27
C HIS A 24 -55.54 4.23 -4.13
N ALA A 25 -54.60 3.94 -3.22
CA ALA A 25 -54.28 4.85 -2.11
C ALA A 25 -53.64 6.16 -2.60
N ILE A 26 -52.76 6.09 -3.61
CA ILE A 26 -52.14 7.28 -4.22
C ILE A 26 -53.20 8.12 -4.94
N ALA A 27 -53.99 7.50 -5.83
CA ALA A 27 -55.07 8.15 -6.54
C ALA A 27 -56.08 8.83 -5.59
N GLY A 28 -56.47 8.14 -4.51
CA GLY A 28 -57.35 8.70 -3.48
C GLY A 28 -56.79 9.94 -2.79
N ALA A 29 -55.47 10.02 -2.59
CA ALA A 29 -54.83 11.22 -2.03
C ALA A 29 -54.83 12.39 -3.02
N TRP A 30 -54.66 12.12 -4.32
CA TRP A 30 -54.75 13.13 -5.38
C TRP A 30 -56.18 13.63 -5.61
N ILE A 31 -57.18 12.76 -5.48
CA ILE A 31 -58.61 13.15 -5.51
C ILE A 31 -58.95 14.04 -4.32
N ARG A 32 -58.47 13.70 -3.12
CA ARG A 32 -58.78 14.44 -1.88
C ARG A 32 -58.00 15.76 -1.78
N PHE A 33 -56.78 15.80 -2.30
CA PHE A 33 -55.90 16.96 -2.29
C PHE A 33 -55.34 17.23 -3.70
N PRO A 34 -56.19 17.70 -4.65
CA PRO A 34 -55.76 18.02 -6.00
C PRO A 34 -54.89 19.28 -6.00
N ASP A 35 -54.08 19.45 -7.05
CA ASP A 35 -53.31 20.66 -7.24
C ASP A 35 -54.25 21.87 -7.43
N LEU A 36 -53.88 22.99 -6.83
CA LEU A 36 -54.59 24.25 -7.03
C LEU A 36 -54.12 24.93 -8.33
N PRO A 37 -54.99 25.74 -8.97
CA PRO A 37 -54.64 26.57 -10.11
C PRO A 37 -53.37 27.42 -9.89
N HIS A 38 -52.66 27.74 -10.97
CA HIS A 38 -51.36 28.44 -10.88
C HIS A 38 -51.46 29.85 -10.28
N ASP A 39 -52.61 30.50 -10.45
CA ASP A 39 -52.96 31.82 -9.92
C ASP A 39 -53.35 31.80 -8.43
N ALA A 40 -53.50 30.62 -7.81
CA ALA A 40 -53.71 30.51 -6.37
C ALA A 40 -52.45 30.94 -5.58
N PRO A 41 -52.63 31.56 -4.39
CA PRO A 41 -51.51 31.99 -3.54
C PRO A 41 -50.51 30.86 -3.29
N LEU A 42 -49.21 31.17 -3.35
CA LEU A 42 -48.14 30.18 -3.21
C LEU A 42 -48.27 29.36 -1.91
N ASP A 43 -48.57 30.03 -0.79
CA ASP A 43 -48.73 29.37 0.50
C ASP A 43 -49.87 28.33 0.51
N ALA A 44 -50.98 28.63 -0.17
CA ALA A 44 -52.10 27.69 -0.32
C ALA A 44 -51.71 26.47 -1.17
N ARG A 45 -50.94 26.67 -2.25
CA ARG A 45 -50.41 25.57 -3.09
C ARG A 45 -49.42 24.69 -2.31
N MET A 46 -48.54 25.30 -1.52
CA MET A 46 -47.61 24.58 -0.65
C MET A 46 -48.33 23.81 0.46
N ALA A 47 -49.35 24.41 1.09
CA ALA A 47 -50.17 23.76 2.10
C ALA A 47 -50.87 22.52 1.52
N ARG A 48 -51.45 22.63 0.32
CA ARG A 48 -52.09 21.51 -0.38
C ARG A 48 -51.14 20.35 -0.65
N THR A 49 -49.91 20.65 -1.07
CA THR A 49 -48.86 19.63 -1.24
C THR A 49 -48.52 18.95 0.09
N ARG A 50 -48.41 19.70 1.19
CA ARG A 50 -48.09 19.15 2.51
C ARG A 50 -49.21 18.23 3.02
N GLU A 51 -50.47 18.59 2.85
CA GLU A 51 -51.63 17.76 3.22
C GLU A 51 -51.61 16.42 2.48
N ARG A 52 -51.34 16.44 1.16
CA ARG A 52 -51.20 15.23 0.35
C ARG A 52 -50.04 14.35 0.84
N VAL A 53 -48.86 14.95 1.09
CA VAL A 53 -47.70 14.22 1.61
C VAL A 53 -47.96 13.62 2.99
N GLN A 54 -48.68 14.35 3.85
CA GLN A 54 -49.05 13.86 5.18
C GLN A 54 -50.01 12.68 5.10
N MET A 55 -51.00 12.72 4.21
CA MET A 55 -51.92 11.60 3.98
C MET A 55 -51.20 10.36 3.42
N LEU A 56 -50.20 10.55 2.55
CA LEU A 56 -49.44 9.44 1.95
C LEU A 56 -48.31 8.92 2.82
N ARG A 57 -47.96 9.60 3.91
CA ARG A 57 -46.85 9.19 4.78
C ARG A 57 -46.98 7.74 5.30
N PRO A 58 -48.13 7.29 5.83
CA PRO A 58 -48.29 5.91 6.29
C PRO A 58 -48.12 4.89 5.16
N LEU A 59 -48.59 5.21 3.95
CA LEU A 59 -48.43 4.37 2.76
C LEU A 59 -46.96 4.25 2.35
N HIS A 60 -46.24 5.38 2.27
CA HIS A 60 -44.82 5.35 1.92
C HIS A 60 -43.98 4.59 2.95
N GLU A 61 -44.34 4.69 4.23
CA GLU A 61 -43.70 3.90 5.28
C GLU A 61 -43.97 2.40 5.12
N ALA A 62 -45.22 2.02 4.84
CA ALA A 62 -45.57 0.63 4.55
C ALA A 62 -44.82 0.08 3.33
N ILE A 63 -44.75 0.84 2.23
CA ILE A 63 -44.00 0.47 1.01
C ILE A 63 -42.52 0.28 1.35
N ARG A 64 -41.93 1.17 2.15
CA ARG A 64 -40.54 1.08 2.57
C ARG A 64 -40.29 -0.20 3.35
N LEU A 65 -41.14 -0.51 4.32
CA LEU A 65 -41.06 -1.72 5.14
C LEU A 65 -41.22 -3.00 4.29
N GLU A 66 -42.19 -3.03 3.38
CA GLU A 66 -42.42 -4.18 2.48
C GLU A 66 -41.21 -4.42 1.57
N THR A 67 -40.69 -3.36 0.94
CA THR A 67 -39.53 -3.43 0.05
C THR A 67 -38.31 -3.95 0.80
N GLU A 68 -38.10 -3.47 2.02
CA GLU A 68 -37.01 -3.90 2.87
C GLU A 68 -37.16 -5.36 3.33
N GLN A 69 -38.39 -5.80 3.62
CA GLN A 69 -38.67 -7.20 3.95
C GLN A 69 -38.44 -8.14 2.75
N GLN A 70 -38.85 -7.73 1.54
CA GLN A 70 -38.59 -8.46 0.31
C GLN A 70 -37.08 -8.55 0.01
N ARG A 71 -36.34 -7.45 0.18
CA ARG A 71 -34.87 -7.41 0.06
C ARG A 71 -34.22 -8.45 0.99
N ARG A 72 -34.60 -8.44 2.27
CA ARG A 72 -34.08 -9.38 3.28
C ARG A 72 -34.39 -10.84 2.92
N ALA A 73 -35.63 -11.13 2.52
CA ALA A 73 -36.04 -12.46 2.10
C ALA A 73 -35.25 -12.95 0.88
N ALA A 74 -35.08 -12.09 -0.13
CA ALA A 74 -34.30 -12.40 -1.33
C ALA A 74 -32.82 -12.67 -1.02
N ASN A 75 -32.22 -11.91 -0.10
CA ASN A 75 -30.83 -12.11 0.31
C ASN A 75 -30.62 -13.46 1.01
N PHE A 76 -31.52 -13.85 1.91
CA PHE A 76 -31.44 -15.16 2.54
C PHE A 76 -31.66 -16.31 1.54
N ALA A 77 -32.64 -16.18 0.65
CA ALA A 77 -32.87 -17.17 -0.42
C ALA A 77 -31.67 -17.28 -1.37
N PHE A 78 -30.95 -16.17 -1.61
CA PHE A 78 -29.70 -16.19 -2.35
C PHE A 78 -28.63 -17.02 -1.64
N VAL A 79 -28.42 -16.80 -0.33
CA VAL A 79 -27.45 -17.58 0.47
C VAL A 79 -27.80 -19.07 0.48
N GLU A 80 -29.07 -19.42 0.68
CA GLU A 80 -29.56 -20.82 0.63
C GLU A 80 -29.23 -21.48 -0.72
N ARG A 81 -29.50 -20.79 -1.84
CA ARG A 81 -29.15 -21.30 -3.17
C ARG A 81 -27.65 -21.48 -3.34
N ARG A 82 -26.82 -20.58 -2.81
CA ARG A 82 -25.35 -20.70 -2.92
C ARG A 82 -24.83 -21.92 -2.16
N ILE A 83 -25.39 -22.22 -0.99
CA ILE A 83 -25.05 -23.45 -0.25
C ILE A 83 -25.51 -24.68 -1.02
N ALA A 84 -26.75 -24.69 -1.53
CA ALA A 84 -27.28 -25.81 -2.32
C ALA A 84 -26.46 -26.08 -3.59
N GLN A 85 -25.85 -25.02 -4.17
CA GLN A 85 -24.93 -25.11 -5.31
C GLN A 85 -23.49 -25.49 -4.93
N GLY A 86 -23.21 -25.83 -3.67
CA GLY A 86 -21.90 -26.30 -3.20
C GLY A 86 -20.90 -25.20 -2.86
N SER A 87 -21.35 -24.01 -2.45
CA SER A 87 -20.43 -22.94 -2.02
C SER A 87 -19.58 -23.37 -0.82
N THR A 88 -18.27 -23.14 -0.93
CA THR A 88 -17.28 -23.39 0.13
C THR A 88 -17.09 -22.23 1.10
N ASP A 89 -17.84 -21.13 0.94
CA ASP A 89 -17.75 -19.98 1.85
C ASP A 89 -18.50 -20.28 3.16
N GLY A 90 -17.74 -20.60 4.21
CA GLY A 90 -18.28 -20.92 5.54
C GLY A 90 -19.14 -19.83 6.15
N ARG A 91 -19.04 -18.57 5.66
CA ARG A 91 -19.90 -17.47 6.12
C ARG A 91 -21.37 -17.70 5.76
N HIS A 92 -21.67 -18.37 4.66
CA HIS A 92 -23.05 -18.64 4.27
C HIS A 92 -23.79 -19.50 5.31
N ALA A 93 -23.13 -20.54 5.83
CA ALA A 93 -23.70 -21.38 6.87
C ALA A 93 -23.93 -20.59 8.17
N ALA A 94 -22.98 -19.73 8.55
CA ALA A 94 -23.10 -18.87 9.72
C ALA A 94 -24.25 -17.85 9.58
N ILE A 95 -24.47 -17.28 8.39
CA ILE A 95 -25.61 -16.37 8.12
C ILE A 95 -26.95 -17.09 8.34
N LEU A 96 -27.10 -18.31 7.82
CA LEU A 96 -28.35 -19.06 8.00
C LEU A 96 -28.55 -19.55 9.44
N HIS A 97 -27.47 -19.90 10.14
CA HIS A 97 -27.50 -20.22 11.56
C HIS A 97 -27.95 -19.02 12.39
N ALA A 98 -27.41 -17.83 12.10
CA ALA A 98 -27.78 -16.59 12.78
C ALA A 98 -29.26 -16.27 12.62
N ARG A 99 -29.80 -16.49 11.42
CA ARG A 99 -31.23 -16.35 11.15
C ARG A 99 -32.07 -17.33 11.96
N SER A 100 -31.68 -18.61 12.05
CA SER A 100 -32.50 -19.64 12.69
C SER A 100 -32.45 -19.59 14.22
N VAL A 101 -31.26 -19.40 14.81
CA VAL A 101 -31.05 -19.44 16.26
C VAL A 101 -31.32 -18.08 16.90
N HIS A 102 -30.73 -17.01 16.36
CA HIS A 102 -30.80 -15.69 16.97
C HIS A 102 -31.94 -14.82 16.39
N ARG A 103 -32.65 -15.31 15.36
CA ARG A 103 -33.72 -14.59 14.66
C ARG A 103 -33.26 -13.21 14.15
N TYR A 104 -31.98 -13.11 13.84
CA TYR A 104 -31.40 -11.87 13.33
C TYR A 104 -31.96 -11.53 11.96
N ASP A 105 -32.12 -10.22 11.72
CA ASP A 105 -32.37 -9.71 10.39
C ASP A 105 -31.11 -9.88 9.52
N TRP A 106 -31.21 -9.49 8.25
CA TRP A 106 -30.10 -9.66 7.31
C TRP A 106 -28.81 -8.99 7.78
N ASP A 107 -28.88 -7.74 8.24
CA ASP A 107 -27.68 -6.98 8.58
C ASP A 107 -27.03 -7.50 9.88
N ALA A 108 -27.82 -7.89 10.87
CA ALA A 108 -27.32 -8.54 12.08
C ALA A 108 -26.79 -9.96 11.80
N ALA A 109 -27.44 -10.74 10.92
CA ALA A 109 -26.98 -12.08 10.55
C ALA A 109 -25.64 -12.05 9.79
N VAL A 110 -25.45 -11.07 8.91
CA VAL A 110 -24.15 -10.85 8.23
C VAL A 110 -23.08 -10.46 9.25
N ALA A 111 -23.39 -9.51 10.16
CA ALA A 111 -22.44 -9.09 11.18
C ALA A 111 -22.03 -10.24 12.12
N TYR A 112 -22.99 -11.09 12.53
CA TYR A 112 -22.72 -12.32 13.26
C TYR A 112 -21.77 -13.25 12.49
N ALA A 113 -22.05 -13.50 11.21
CA ALA A 113 -21.22 -14.37 10.39
C ALA A 113 -19.80 -13.83 10.20
N ASP A 114 -19.63 -12.51 10.08
CA ASP A 114 -18.32 -11.86 10.03
C ASP A 114 -17.54 -12.03 11.34
N GLY A 115 -18.22 -11.91 12.49
CA GLY A 115 -17.64 -12.18 13.81
C GLY A 115 -17.19 -13.63 13.94
N TYR A 116 -18.07 -14.57 13.63
CA TYR A 116 -17.80 -16.02 13.67
C TYR A 116 -16.63 -16.41 12.78
N HIS A 117 -16.60 -15.89 11.54
CA HIS A 117 -15.50 -16.13 10.62
C HIS A 117 -14.19 -15.48 11.08
N ALA A 118 -14.23 -14.27 11.65
CA ALA A 118 -13.04 -13.63 12.21
C ALA A 118 -12.44 -14.44 13.38
N ALA A 119 -13.29 -15.01 14.23
CA ALA A 119 -12.87 -15.90 15.30
C ALA A 119 -12.20 -17.17 14.75
N HIS A 120 -12.88 -17.87 13.83
CA HIS A 120 -12.37 -19.09 13.19
C HIS A 120 -11.07 -18.89 12.40
N ALA A 121 -10.93 -17.75 11.73
CA ALA A 121 -9.75 -17.42 10.92
C ALA A 121 -8.57 -16.86 11.74
N GLY A 122 -8.64 -16.87 13.08
CA GLY A 122 -7.57 -16.36 13.94
C GLY A 122 -7.40 -14.84 13.91
N ARG A 123 -8.37 -14.08 13.39
CA ARG A 123 -8.23 -12.63 13.23
C ARG A 123 -8.55 -11.88 14.53
N VAL A 124 -8.04 -10.66 14.63
CA VAL A 124 -8.42 -9.69 15.67
C VAL A 124 -9.90 -9.32 15.50
N ALA A 125 -10.64 -9.23 16.61
CA ALA A 125 -12.01 -8.73 16.62
C ALA A 125 -12.07 -7.30 16.06
N ARG A 126 -12.90 -7.10 15.04
CA ARG A 126 -13.14 -5.80 14.40
C ARG A 126 -14.63 -5.62 14.16
N PRO A 127 -15.39 -5.24 15.18
CA PRO A 127 -16.81 -4.99 15.02
C PRO A 127 -17.06 -3.82 14.06
N PRO A 128 -18.21 -3.77 13.37
CA PRO A 128 -18.56 -2.66 12.49
C PRO A 128 -18.52 -1.30 13.19
N SER A 129 -18.23 -0.25 12.42
CA SER A 129 -18.34 1.13 12.90
C SER A 129 -19.77 1.41 13.35
N LEU A 130 -19.89 2.27 14.37
CA LEU A 130 -21.18 2.76 14.84
C LEU A 130 -21.96 3.38 13.66
N PRO A 131 -23.29 3.15 13.58
CA PRO A 131 -24.11 3.84 12.60
C PRO A 131 -24.03 5.37 12.81
N LEU A 132 -24.14 6.11 11.71
CA LEU A 132 -24.20 7.59 11.74
C LEU A 132 -25.57 8.11 12.20
N SER A 133 -26.53 7.23 12.42
CA SER A 133 -27.93 7.52 12.76
C SER A 133 -28.21 7.11 14.21
N ASP A 134 -29.20 7.73 14.85
CA ASP A 134 -29.72 7.38 16.18
C ASP A 134 -30.46 6.02 16.22
N GLU A 135 -30.40 5.25 15.14
CA GLU A 135 -30.96 3.89 15.10
C GLU A 135 -30.15 2.94 15.99
N PRO A 136 -30.82 2.02 16.72
CA PRO A 136 -30.14 1.06 17.59
C PRO A 136 -29.18 0.18 16.78
N ASP A 137 -27.92 0.11 17.21
CA ASP A 137 -26.89 -0.69 16.55
C ASP A 137 -27.09 -2.18 16.80
N VAL A 138 -27.81 -2.84 15.89
CA VAL A 138 -28.05 -4.29 15.90
C VAL A 138 -26.83 -5.10 15.43
N ARG A 139 -25.87 -4.48 14.72
CA ARG A 139 -24.76 -5.18 14.06
C ARG A 139 -23.61 -5.45 15.02
N ARG A 140 -23.25 -4.50 15.88
CA ARG A 140 -22.15 -4.70 16.84
C ARG A 140 -22.45 -5.81 17.84
N PRO A 141 -23.61 -5.87 18.52
CA PRO A 141 -23.92 -6.98 19.42
C PRO A 141 -23.91 -8.33 18.69
N ALA A 142 -24.50 -8.39 17.50
CA ALA A 142 -24.51 -9.61 16.68
C ALA A 142 -23.09 -10.05 16.29
N TYR A 143 -22.21 -9.12 15.91
CA TYR A 143 -20.79 -9.41 15.64
C TYR A 143 -20.08 -9.98 16.85
N HIS A 144 -20.25 -9.39 18.04
CA HIS A 144 -19.60 -9.87 19.26
C HIS A 144 -20.10 -11.27 19.61
N GLN A 145 -21.41 -11.51 19.52
CA GLN A 145 -21.99 -12.82 19.72
C GLN A 145 -21.39 -13.85 18.76
N GLY A 146 -21.35 -13.54 17.46
CA GLY A 146 -20.75 -14.43 16.47
C GLY A 146 -19.27 -14.69 16.72
N PHE A 147 -18.51 -13.68 17.16
CA PHE A 147 -17.11 -13.83 17.51
C PHE A 147 -16.91 -14.76 18.72
N LEU A 148 -17.74 -14.64 19.75
CA LEU A 148 -17.74 -15.54 20.91
C LEU A 148 -18.12 -16.97 20.52
N ASP A 149 -19.19 -17.13 19.74
CA ASP A 149 -19.68 -18.44 19.28
C ASP A 149 -18.68 -19.12 18.33
N GLY A 150 -17.87 -18.32 17.64
CA GLY A 150 -16.73 -18.80 16.85
C GLY A 150 -15.48 -19.16 17.66
N GLY A 151 -15.56 -19.10 19.00
CA GLY A 151 -14.48 -19.42 19.93
C GLY A 151 -13.50 -18.29 20.25
N GLY A 152 -13.81 -17.06 19.83
CA GLY A 152 -13.01 -15.88 20.14
C GLY A 152 -13.21 -15.39 21.58
N GLN A 153 -12.13 -14.93 22.21
CA GLN A 153 -12.15 -14.38 23.57
C GLN A 153 -11.58 -12.95 23.56
N PRO A 154 -12.43 -11.91 23.45
CA PRO A 154 -11.96 -10.53 23.28
C PRO A 154 -11.16 -10.00 24.48
N ASP A 155 -11.40 -10.54 25.68
CA ASP A 155 -10.73 -10.12 26.92
C ASP A 155 -9.36 -10.80 27.15
N ASP A 156 -9.01 -11.80 26.34
CA ASP A 156 -7.73 -12.50 26.46
C ASP A 156 -6.71 -11.97 25.44
N ILE A 157 -5.63 -11.37 25.96
CA ILE A 157 -4.56 -10.76 25.17
C ILE A 157 -3.82 -11.76 24.25
N PHE A 158 -3.88 -13.06 24.55
CA PHE A 158 -3.26 -14.13 23.76
C PHE A 158 -4.26 -14.88 22.87
N ASP A 159 -5.56 -14.55 22.93
CA ASP A 159 -6.62 -15.18 22.14
C ASP A 159 -6.30 -15.21 20.65
N VAL A 160 -5.94 -14.05 20.09
CA VAL A 160 -5.60 -13.91 18.67
C VAL A 160 -4.42 -14.80 18.29
N ALA A 161 -3.39 -14.86 19.14
CA ALA A 161 -2.20 -15.68 18.88
C ALA A 161 -2.55 -17.18 18.89
N ARG A 162 -3.34 -17.63 19.88
CA ARG A 162 -3.78 -19.03 19.97
C ARG A 162 -4.66 -19.43 18.80
N ARG A 163 -5.66 -18.62 18.45
CA ARG A 163 -6.55 -18.89 17.31
C ARG A 163 -5.83 -18.80 15.98
N SER A 164 -4.87 -17.87 15.81
CA SER A 164 -4.04 -17.81 14.60
C SER A 164 -3.21 -19.07 14.39
N PHE A 165 -2.71 -19.68 15.47
CA PHE A 165 -1.95 -20.92 15.41
C PHE A 165 -2.85 -22.15 15.14
N ALA A 166 -4.06 -22.17 15.70
CA ALA A 166 -5.02 -23.25 15.52
C ALA A 166 -5.85 -23.17 14.22
N ALA A 167 -5.91 -22.00 13.59
CA ALA A 167 -6.64 -21.80 12.35
C ALA A 167 -6.04 -22.68 11.25
N ILE A 168 -6.80 -23.70 10.82
CA ILE A 168 -6.46 -24.52 9.66
C ILE A 168 -6.36 -23.55 8.48
N PRO A 169 -5.18 -23.41 7.83
CA PRO A 169 -5.10 -22.66 6.60
C PRO A 169 -6.08 -23.31 5.66
N SER A 170 -7.11 -22.58 5.22
CA SER A 170 -7.99 -23.07 4.16
C SER A 170 -7.08 -23.62 3.08
N GLU A 171 -7.20 -24.93 2.80
CA GLU A 171 -6.40 -25.59 1.77
C GLU A 171 -6.37 -24.63 0.59
N PRO A 172 -5.19 -24.15 0.17
CA PRO A 172 -5.15 -23.21 -0.92
C PRO A 172 -5.82 -23.95 -2.06
N LEU A 173 -7.00 -23.46 -2.46
CA LEU A 173 -7.66 -23.93 -3.68
C LEU A 173 -6.52 -23.98 -4.69
N ARG A 174 -6.20 -25.18 -5.19
CA ARG A 174 -5.37 -25.34 -6.38
C ARG A 174 -6.19 -24.79 -7.55
N THR A 175 -6.47 -23.50 -7.52
CA THR A 175 -6.41 -22.72 -8.73
C THR A 175 -4.97 -22.82 -9.19
N ASP A 176 -4.74 -23.04 -10.48
CA ASP A 176 -3.51 -22.61 -11.10
C ASP A 176 -3.35 -21.13 -10.74
N ARG A 177 -2.66 -20.86 -9.64
CA ARG A 177 -2.39 -19.49 -9.23
C ARG A 177 -1.51 -18.94 -10.33
N PRO A 178 -1.90 -17.82 -10.98
CA PRO A 178 -0.90 -17.07 -11.72
C PRO A 178 0.22 -16.76 -10.73
N ARG A 179 1.45 -16.90 -11.20
CA ARG A 179 2.72 -16.77 -10.48
C ARG A 179 2.84 -15.43 -9.74
N ALA A 180 2.10 -15.29 -8.64
CA ALA A 180 2.00 -14.07 -7.85
C ALA A 180 2.76 -14.25 -6.54
N ALA A 181 4.06 -13.98 -6.59
CA ALA A 181 4.87 -13.68 -5.41
C ALA A 181 6.17 -12.92 -5.74
N ARG A 182 6.58 -12.85 -7.01
CA ARG A 182 7.72 -12.04 -7.45
C ARG A 182 7.22 -10.90 -8.34
N PRO A 183 7.34 -9.63 -7.91
CA PRO A 183 7.04 -8.51 -8.80
C PRO A 183 8.00 -8.55 -9.99
N LEU A 184 7.47 -8.36 -11.20
CA LEU A 184 8.28 -8.29 -12.42
C LEU A 184 9.32 -7.17 -12.27
N PRO A 185 10.54 -7.33 -12.80
CA PRO A 185 11.55 -6.27 -12.81
C PRO A 185 11.03 -4.91 -13.27
N SER A 186 10.18 -4.85 -14.30
CA SER A 186 9.54 -3.60 -14.75
C SER A 186 8.59 -2.93 -13.73
N GLN A 187 8.14 -3.67 -12.72
CA GLN A 187 7.24 -3.17 -11.68
C GLN A 187 7.98 -2.70 -10.43
N TRP A 188 9.28 -2.97 -10.31
CA TRP A 188 10.07 -2.58 -9.14
C TRP A 188 10.05 -1.07 -8.89
N PRO A 189 9.97 -0.61 -7.63
CA PRO A 189 9.92 0.81 -7.29
C PRO A 189 11.21 1.55 -7.68
N SER A 190 11.14 2.89 -7.74
CA SER A 190 12.33 3.72 -7.93
C SER A 190 13.20 3.76 -6.68
N PRO A 191 14.53 3.91 -6.83
CA PRO A 191 15.44 4.07 -5.71
C PRO A 191 15.09 5.20 -4.75
N THR A 192 15.06 4.87 -3.45
CA THR A 192 14.84 5.84 -2.37
C THR A 192 15.94 5.79 -1.31
N ASP A 193 15.94 6.71 -0.35
CA ASP A 193 16.86 6.67 0.79
C ASP A 193 16.36 5.82 1.97
N VAL A 194 15.21 5.16 1.82
CA VAL A 194 14.56 4.34 2.85
C VAL A 194 15.28 3.02 3.14
N PRO A 195 15.73 2.23 2.13
CA PRO A 195 16.43 0.98 2.41
C PRO A 195 17.71 1.19 3.23
N PRO A 196 18.07 0.25 4.10
CA PRO A 196 19.29 0.35 4.89
C PRO A 196 20.53 0.29 3.97
N PRO A 197 21.67 0.90 4.35
CA PRO A 197 22.90 0.77 3.58
C PRO A 197 23.42 -0.68 3.60
N VAL A 198 23.88 -1.18 2.46
CA VAL A 198 24.31 -2.58 2.22
C VAL A 198 25.75 -2.63 1.70
N SER A 199 26.54 -3.60 2.18
CA SER A 199 27.91 -3.82 1.71
C SER A 199 27.97 -4.12 0.22
N TRP A 200 28.94 -3.57 -0.50
CA TRP A 200 29.05 -3.70 -1.96
C TRP A 200 28.97 -5.16 -2.47
N HIS A 201 29.59 -6.11 -1.77
CA HIS A 201 29.56 -7.55 -2.13
C HIS A 201 28.17 -8.21 -2.07
N ARG A 202 27.18 -7.58 -1.44
CA ARG A 202 25.78 -8.05 -1.37
C ARG A 202 24.87 -7.29 -2.32
N ARG A 203 25.43 -6.53 -3.26
CA ARG A 203 24.69 -5.68 -4.19
C ARG A 203 24.86 -6.17 -5.61
N LEU A 204 23.74 -6.17 -6.34
CA LEU A 204 23.67 -6.54 -7.75
C LEU A 204 23.21 -5.33 -8.56
N LEU A 205 23.97 -4.94 -9.57
CA LEU A 205 23.60 -3.92 -10.53
C LEU A 205 23.42 -4.55 -11.91
N LEU A 206 22.24 -4.33 -12.50
CA LEU A 206 21.91 -4.74 -13.85
C LEU A 206 21.86 -3.50 -14.74
N LEU A 207 22.69 -3.47 -15.77
CA LEU A 207 22.79 -2.37 -16.72
C LEU A 207 22.31 -2.82 -18.10
N GLY A 208 21.44 -2.05 -18.71
CA GLY A 208 21.11 -2.15 -20.12
C GLY A 208 22.36 -1.97 -20.98
N ALA A 209 22.43 -2.71 -22.09
CA ALA A 209 23.43 -2.47 -23.12
C ALA A 209 23.38 -1.01 -23.61
N SER A 210 22.19 -0.41 -23.66
CA SER A 210 21.96 1.01 -23.96
C SER A 210 22.68 1.96 -22.99
N GLU A 211 22.69 1.65 -21.69
CA GLU A 211 23.38 2.45 -20.67
C GLU A 211 24.90 2.29 -20.77
N ILE A 212 25.39 1.10 -21.12
CA ILE A 212 26.84 0.88 -21.32
C ILE A 212 27.35 1.72 -22.49
N ALA A 213 26.55 1.83 -23.56
CA ALA A 213 26.87 2.66 -24.71
C ALA A 213 26.94 4.17 -24.37
N SER A 214 26.35 4.61 -23.25
CA SER A 214 26.37 6.03 -22.82
C SER A 214 27.74 6.52 -22.33
N GLY A 215 28.71 5.62 -22.13
CA GLY A 215 30.12 5.97 -21.95
C GLY A 215 30.44 6.80 -20.69
N PRO A 216 31.32 7.81 -20.76
CA PRO A 216 31.96 8.43 -19.59
C PRO A 216 31.02 9.29 -18.73
N ILE A 217 29.79 9.55 -19.18
CA ILE A 217 28.79 10.35 -18.46
C ILE A 217 27.71 9.45 -17.83
N GLY A 218 27.76 8.14 -18.12
CA GLY A 218 26.77 7.15 -17.70
C GLY A 218 26.89 6.72 -16.23
N ILE A 219 25.92 5.91 -15.82
CA ILE A 219 25.76 5.31 -14.49
C ILE A 219 26.99 4.49 -14.08
N LEU A 220 27.63 3.80 -15.04
CA LEU A 220 28.86 3.05 -14.77
C LEU A 220 30.03 3.95 -14.35
N ALA A 221 30.16 5.16 -14.92
CA ALA A 221 31.18 6.11 -14.51
C ALA A 221 30.92 6.62 -13.08
N MET A 222 29.65 6.92 -12.76
CA MET A 222 29.24 7.33 -11.40
C MET A 222 29.49 6.23 -10.34
N LEU A 223 29.40 4.95 -10.72
CA LEU A 223 29.73 3.83 -9.84
C LEU A 223 31.23 3.79 -9.53
N ARG A 224 32.08 3.98 -10.55
CA ARG A 224 33.54 3.91 -10.43
C ARG A 224 34.15 4.97 -9.52
N GLU A 225 33.46 6.09 -9.34
CA GLU A 225 33.84 7.12 -8.36
C GLU A 225 33.70 6.67 -6.90
N ARG A 226 33.09 5.50 -6.63
CA ARG A 226 32.85 5.00 -5.26
C ARG A 226 33.92 4.01 -4.82
N THR A 227 34.46 4.23 -3.63
CA THR A 227 35.38 3.29 -2.99
C THR A 227 34.66 1.96 -2.72
N GLY A 228 35.33 0.85 -3.07
CA GLY A 228 34.81 -0.50 -2.86
C GLY A 228 33.77 -0.97 -3.88
N HIS A 229 33.44 -0.17 -4.90
CA HIS A 229 32.43 -0.54 -5.91
C HIS A 229 32.77 -1.82 -6.68
N GLU A 230 34.06 -2.14 -6.83
CA GLU A 230 34.58 -3.37 -7.47
C GLU A 230 34.04 -4.66 -6.83
N ALA A 231 33.60 -4.60 -5.57
CA ALA A 231 33.03 -5.76 -4.89
C ALA A 231 31.57 -6.04 -5.32
N ALA A 232 30.89 -5.10 -5.98
CA ALA A 232 29.51 -5.29 -6.43
C ALA A 232 29.44 -6.22 -7.64
N THR A 233 28.41 -7.04 -7.71
CA THR A 233 28.16 -7.86 -8.91
C THR A 233 27.50 -7.02 -9.99
N LEU A 234 28.11 -7.00 -11.18
CA LEU A 234 27.65 -6.21 -12.33
C LEU A 234 27.24 -7.14 -13.46
N LEU A 235 26.00 -7.01 -13.94
CA LEU A 235 25.48 -7.73 -15.09
C LEU A 235 24.99 -6.76 -16.16
N VAL A 236 25.01 -7.21 -17.40
CA VAL A 236 24.48 -6.54 -18.59
C VAL A 236 23.20 -7.22 -19.04
N VAL A 237 22.18 -6.44 -19.35
CA VAL A 237 20.95 -6.87 -20.01
C VAL A 237 21.02 -6.45 -21.47
N ASP A 238 21.13 -7.43 -22.35
CA ASP A 238 21.13 -7.25 -23.79
C ASP A 238 19.86 -7.84 -24.40
N VAL A 239 19.25 -7.16 -25.37
CA VAL A 239 17.98 -7.58 -25.96
C VAL A 239 18.12 -8.93 -26.68
N GLU A 240 19.25 -9.16 -27.36
CA GLU A 240 19.49 -10.36 -28.17
C GLU A 240 20.13 -11.47 -27.32
N SER A 241 21.16 -11.11 -26.56
CA SER A 241 22.00 -12.04 -25.82
C SER A 241 21.47 -12.36 -24.42
N GLY A 242 20.48 -11.60 -23.93
CA GLY A 242 19.94 -11.73 -22.58
C GLY A 242 20.91 -11.21 -21.51
N LEU A 243 20.90 -11.86 -20.34
CA LEU A 243 21.74 -11.49 -19.20
C LEU A 243 23.15 -12.08 -19.33
N ARG A 244 24.16 -11.24 -19.11
CA ARG A 244 25.58 -11.67 -19.05
C ARG A 244 26.37 -10.88 -18.01
N PRO A 245 27.44 -11.44 -17.44
CA PRO A 245 28.34 -10.66 -16.58
C PRO A 245 28.98 -9.49 -17.32
N LEU A 246 29.09 -8.34 -16.64
CA LEU A 246 29.90 -7.22 -17.12
C LEU A 246 31.36 -7.49 -16.74
N SER A 247 32.16 -8.00 -17.69
CA SER A 247 33.56 -8.33 -17.44
C SER A 247 34.38 -7.10 -17.03
N THR A 248 34.68 -6.99 -15.73
CA THR A 248 35.79 -6.19 -15.21
C THR A 248 36.98 -7.13 -15.00
N SER A 249 37.79 -7.34 -16.04
CA SER A 249 39.01 -8.19 -16.07
C SER A 249 38.83 -9.72 -16.06
N THR A 250 39.34 -10.33 -17.15
CA THR A 250 39.84 -11.71 -17.38
C THR A 250 39.38 -12.82 -16.43
N GLY A 251 38.24 -13.43 -16.74
CA GLY A 251 37.81 -14.71 -16.20
C GLY A 251 36.72 -15.28 -17.10
N SER A 252 36.76 -16.60 -17.32
CA SER A 252 35.87 -17.37 -18.20
C SER A 252 34.44 -16.82 -18.26
N THR A 253 34.00 -16.48 -19.48
CA THR A 253 32.60 -16.22 -19.82
C THR A 253 31.79 -17.44 -19.36
N PRO A 254 30.87 -17.30 -18.38
CA PRO A 254 29.98 -18.39 -18.04
C PRO A 254 29.11 -18.68 -19.26
N GLY A 255 29.32 -19.83 -19.89
CA GLY A 255 28.44 -20.34 -20.93
C GLY A 255 27.07 -20.66 -20.35
N GLU A 256 26.03 -20.46 -21.17
CA GLU A 256 24.67 -20.97 -21.01
C GLU A 256 23.91 -20.55 -19.73
N GLY A 257 22.61 -20.23 -19.89
CA GLY A 257 21.78 -19.66 -18.83
C GLY A 257 21.74 -20.44 -17.51
N ALA A 258 22.13 -21.72 -17.49
CA ALA A 258 22.25 -22.53 -16.29
C ALA A 258 23.41 -22.07 -15.37
N ALA A 259 24.60 -21.78 -15.92
CA ALA A 259 25.76 -21.39 -15.12
C ALA A 259 25.55 -20.00 -14.49
N LEU A 260 24.95 -19.07 -15.24
CA LEU A 260 24.58 -17.74 -14.73
C LEU A 260 23.52 -17.83 -13.62
N ARG A 261 22.50 -18.69 -13.80
CA ARG A 261 21.50 -18.94 -12.75
C ARG A 261 22.14 -19.52 -11.49
N GLN A 262 23.11 -20.42 -11.64
CA GLN A 262 23.84 -20.98 -10.51
C GLN A 262 24.67 -19.91 -9.79
N PHE A 263 25.41 -19.09 -10.53
CA PHE A 263 26.17 -17.96 -10.00
C PHE A 263 25.28 -16.98 -9.21
N LEU A 264 24.14 -16.59 -9.78
CA LEU A 264 23.18 -15.69 -9.13
C LEU A 264 22.52 -16.30 -7.89
N ARG A 265 22.32 -17.63 -7.85
CA ARG A 265 21.79 -18.33 -6.68
C ARG A 265 22.80 -18.47 -5.54
N GLN A 266 24.09 -18.49 -5.85
CA GLN A 266 25.15 -18.60 -4.85
C GLN A 266 25.48 -17.27 -4.18
N GLY A 267 25.15 -16.14 -4.81
CA GLY A 267 25.38 -14.81 -4.23
C GLY A 267 24.36 -14.44 -3.14
N ASP A 268 24.84 -13.90 -2.02
CA ASP A 268 24.01 -13.37 -0.93
C ASP A 268 23.60 -11.91 -1.19
N TYR A 269 22.69 -11.71 -2.13
CA TYR A 269 22.23 -10.38 -2.53
C TYR A 269 21.13 -9.84 -1.61
N ALA A 270 21.34 -8.63 -1.11
CA ALA A 270 20.36 -7.91 -0.28
C ALA A 270 19.78 -6.67 -0.96
N ASP A 271 20.44 -6.14 -2.00
CA ASP A 271 20.01 -4.94 -2.74
C ASP A 271 20.29 -5.09 -4.24
N ILE A 272 19.24 -5.06 -5.07
CA ILE A 272 19.30 -5.22 -6.52
C ILE A 272 18.79 -3.93 -7.18
N LEU A 273 19.57 -3.38 -8.11
CA LEU A 273 19.14 -2.28 -8.96
C LEU A 273 19.16 -2.67 -10.44
N LEU A 274 18.06 -2.36 -11.14
CA LEU A 274 17.97 -2.45 -12.59
C LEU A 274 17.95 -1.06 -13.24
N VAL A 275 18.83 -0.87 -14.21
CA VAL A 275 18.91 0.31 -15.07
C VAL A 275 18.82 -0.17 -16.50
N ALA A 276 17.68 0.02 -17.15
CA ALA A 276 17.41 -0.53 -18.47
C ALA A 276 16.33 0.29 -19.17
N ASP A 277 16.33 0.25 -20.50
CA ASP A 277 15.25 0.77 -21.34
C ASP A 277 14.05 -0.21 -21.44
N ASP A 278 13.01 0.19 -22.15
CA ASP A 278 11.78 -0.62 -22.27
C ASP A 278 11.97 -1.92 -23.07
N ALA A 279 12.95 -2.01 -23.96
CA ALA A 279 13.24 -3.23 -24.71
C ALA A 279 13.98 -4.24 -23.83
N GLU A 280 14.98 -3.77 -23.09
CA GLU A 280 15.77 -4.54 -22.13
C GLU A 280 14.93 -4.99 -20.92
N LEU A 281 14.02 -4.13 -20.43
CA LEU A 281 13.05 -4.48 -19.39
C LEU A 281 12.14 -5.63 -19.83
N ARG A 282 11.63 -5.58 -21.08
CA ARG A 282 10.81 -6.68 -21.62
C ARG A 282 11.60 -7.98 -21.72
N ARG A 283 12.89 -7.91 -22.09
CA ARG A 283 13.75 -9.09 -22.18
C ARG A 283 13.91 -9.78 -20.83
N ILE A 284 14.09 -9.02 -19.75
CA ILE A 284 14.28 -9.58 -18.40
C ILE A 284 12.97 -10.00 -17.74
N ASP A 285 11.86 -9.30 -18.03
CA ASP A 285 10.51 -9.69 -17.60
C ASP A 285 10.07 -11.03 -18.20
N ALA A 286 10.60 -11.42 -19.36
CA ALA A 286 10.34 -12.72 -19.98
C ALA A 286 10.94 -13.91 -19.19
N GLU A 287 11.97 -13.66 -18.39
CA GLU A 287 12.66 -14.69 -17.58
C GLU A 287 12.82 -14.24 -16.11
N PRO A 288 11.74 -13.90 -15.39
CA PRO A 288 11.84 -13.20 -14.13
C PRO A 288 12.54 -14.04 -13.04
N ASP A 289 12.58 -15.36 -13.19
CA ASP A 289 13.22 -16.31 -12.25
C ASP A 289 14.74 -16.33 -12.31
N ILE A 290 15.34 -15.70 -13.33
CA ILE A 290 16.79 -15.68 -13.47
C ILE A 290 17.45 -14.88 -12.35
N LEU A 291 16.78 -13.84 -11.85
CA LEU A 291 17.29 -12.99 -10.79
C LEU A 291 17.09 -13.63 -9.42
N PRO A 292 17.94 -13.35 -8.42
CA PRO A 292 17.66 -13.73 -7.04
C PRO A 292 16.55 -12.84 -6.44
N LEU A 293 15.89 -13.31 -5.38
CA LEU A 293 15.06 -12.42 -4.55
C LEU A 293 15.98 -11.72 -3.57
N ALA A 294 15.84 -10.40 -3.45
CA ALA A 294 16.55 -9.62 -2.46
C ALA A 294 15.56 -8.80 -1.62
N ARG A 295 16.01 -8.37 -0.43
CA ARG A 295 15.22 -7.51 0.45
C ARG A 295 14.84 -6.19 -0.23
N THR A 296 15.72 -5.67 -1.06
CA THR A 296 15.50 -4.45 -1.84
C THR A 296 15.70 -4.76 -3.32
N MET A 297 14.67 -4.48 -4.11
CA MET A 297 14.68 -4.63 -5.57
C MET A 297 14.08 -3.35 -6.14
N GLU A 298 14.88 -2.58 -6.87
CA GLU A 298 14.52 -1.25 -7.37
C GLU A 298 14.90 -1.13 -8.85
N ARG A 299 14.27 -0.19 -9.58
CA ARG A 299 14.70 0.18 -10.94
C ARG A 299 14.72 1.67 -11.16
N THR A 300 15.61 2.13 -12.02
CA THR A 300 15.52 3.51 -12.51
C THR A 300 14.35 3.65 -13.49
N ARG A 301 13.80 4.86 -13.58
CA ARG A 301 12.63 5.19 -14.40
C ARG A 301 12.81 6.54 -15.08
N ASN A 302 12.04 6.75 -16.15
CA ASN A 302 11.90 8.02 -16.86
C ASN A 302 13.21 8.48 -17.56
N SER A 303 13.45 9.78 -17.65
CA SER A 303 14.56 10.38 -18.38
C SER A 303 15.94 10.08 -17.77
N VAL A 304 16.99 10.08 -18.59
CA VAL A 304 18.39 9.83 -18.16
C VAL A 304 18.80 10.70 -16.96
N LEU A 305 18.41 11.97 -16.92
CA LEU A 305 18.67 12.86 -15.79
C LEU A 305 18.01 12.38 -14.49
N GLN A 306 16.77 11.90 -14.58
CA GLN A 306 16.04 11.34 -13.44
C GLN A 306 16.60 9.98 -13.02
N GLN A 307 16.98 9.12 -13.98
CA GLN A 307 17.65 7.86 -13.69
C GLN A 307 18.97 8.07 -12.95
N ARG A 308 19.78 9.06 -13.34
CA ARG A 308 21.01 9.44 -12.63
C ARG A 308 20.72 9.97 -11.22
N ALA A 309 19.65 10.75 -11.03
CA ALA A 309 19.23 11.21 -9.70
C ALA A 309 18.81 10.05 -8.80
N GLN A 310 18.04 9.09 -9.33
CA GLN A 310 17.64 7.87 -8.64
C GLN A 310 18.86 6.99 -8.33
N PHE A 311 19.80 6.85 -9.27
CA PHE A 311 21.02 6.08 -9.07
C PHE A 311 21.86 6.62 -7.90
N ARG A 312 21.89 7.94 -7.67
CA ARG A 312 22.57 8.52 -6.50
C ARG A 312 22.01 8.03 -5.17
N HIS A 313 20.71 7.76 -5.08
CA HIS A 313 20.12 7.18 -3.86
C HIS A 313 20.66 5.76 -3.63
N TRP A 314 20.74 4.95 -4.68
CA TRP A 314 21.32 3.63 -4.60
C TRP A 314 22.82 3.68 -4.28
N LEU A 315 23.61 4.55 -4.93
CA LEU A 315 25.04 4.72 -4.63
C LEU A 315 25.30 5.09 -3.17
N ALA A 316 24.53 6.03 -2.62
CA ALA A 316 24.68 6.48 -1.24
C ALA A 316 24.47 5.36 -0.20
N ARG A 317 23.86 4.23 -0.58
CA ARG A 317 23.63 3.07 0.30
C ARG A 317 24.74 2.01 0.23
N GLY A 318 25.74 2.17 -0.64
CA GLY A 318 26.84 1.20 -0.75
C GLY A 318 27.86 1.36 0.39
N ARG A 319 28.23 0.25 1.04
CA ARG A 319 29.28 0.24 2.08
C ARG A 319 30.55 -0.44 1.58
N ALA A 320 31.70 0.22 1.76
CA ALA A 320 33.00 -0.42 1.60
C ALA A 320 33.30 -1.31 2.82
N PRO A 321 34.20 -2.31 2.68
CA PRO A 321 34.70 -3.07 3.81
C PRO A 321 35.26 -2.15 4.91
N GLY A 322 34.85 -2.35 6.16
CA GLY A 322 35.27 -1.52 7.30
C GLY A 322 34.38 -0.30 7.58
N ASP A 323 33.45 0.05 6.68
CA ASP A 323 32.52 1.16 6.91
C ASP A 323 31.42 0.80 7.92
N GLN A 324 31.13 1.74 8.82
CA GLN A 324 29.99 1.67 9.72
C GLN A 324 28.99 2.78 9.41
N PHE A 325 27.74 2.38 9.17
CA PHE A 325 26.63 3.29 8.92
C PHE A 325 25.39 2.87 9.70
N ALA A 326 24.69 3.85 10.24
CA ALA A 326 23.40 3.60 10.86
C ALA A 326 22.35 3.30 9.79
N ALA A 327 21.44 2.39 10.12
CA ALA A 327 20.21 2.21 9.37
C ALA A 327 19.18 3.25 9.83
N GLY A 328 18.53 3.94 8.88
CA GLY A 328 17.44 4.87 9.19
C GLY A 328 17.19 5.90 8.10
N HIS A 329 15.94 6.38 8.04
CA HIS A 329 15.54 7.42 7.11
C HIS A 329 16.01 8.80 7.59
N ILE A 330 16.66 9.56 6.71
CA ILE A 330 17.14 10.91 7.01
C ILE A 330 15.99 11.90 6.76
N ARG A 331 15.56 12.58 7.82
CA ARG A 331 14.54 13.62 7.72
C ARG A 331 15.18 14.91 7.25
N TRP A 332 14.84 15.35 6.05
CA TRP A 332 15.35 16.59 5.47
C TRP A 332 14.43 17.76 5.79
N SER A 333 15.00 18.90 6.19
CA SER A 333 14.25 20.14 6.36
C SER A 333 15.01 21.33 5.78
N LYS A 334 14.25 22.33 5.33
CA LYS A 334 14.79 23.62 4.86
C LYS A 334 14.54 24.64 5.96
N MET A 335 15.60 25.04 6.66
CA MET A 335 15.52 26.07 7.70
C MET A 335 15.94 27.43 7.13
N ALA A 336 15.66 28.52 7.86
CA ALA A 336 16.08 29.87 7.49
C ALA A 336 17.60 29.98 7.24
N ALA A 337 18.40 29.15 7.92
CA ALA A 337 19.86 29.08 7.78
C ALA A 337 20.37 28.12 6.66
N GLY A 338 19.49 27.39 5.98
CA GLY A 338 19.86 26.49 4.87
C GLY A 338 19.34 25.05 5.00
N LEU A 339 19.94 24.15 4.22
CA LEU A 339 19.62 22.72 4.21
C LEU A 339 20.06 22.07 5.53
N SER A 340 19.18 21.26 6.12
CA SER A 340 19.53 20.39 7.24
C SER A 340 18.95 18.98 7.05
N GLY A 341 19.65 18.00 7.59
CA GLY A 341 19.21 16.61 7.66
C GLY A 341 19.33 16.09 9.09
N ARG A 342 18.39 15.25 9.52
CA ARG A 342 18.40 14.60 10.84
C ARG A 342 18.33 13.09 10.72
N LEU A 343 19.17 12.39 11.46
CA LEU A 343 19.16 10.93 11.61
C LEU A 343 19.37 10.57 13.08
N GLY A 344 18.33 10.02 13.71
CA GLY A 344 18.33 9.80 15.16
C GLY A 344 18.56 11.09 15.93
N ASP A 345 19.59 11.08 16.76
CA ASP A 345 20.00 12.19 17.62
C ASP A 345 20.93 13.18 16.93
N PHE A 346 21.38 12.89 15.70
CA PHE A 346 22.32 13.75 14.98
C PHE A 346 21.62 14.62 13.96
N THR A 347 22.07 15.87 13.87
CA THR A 347 21.60 16.85 12.88
C THR A 347 22.77 17.41 12.10
N ALA A 348 22.78 17.24 10.78
CA ALA A 348 23.77 17.85 9.90
C ALA A 348 23.21 19.13 9.27
N ARG A 349 24.00 20.20 9.28
CA ARG A 349 23.60 21.54 8.81
C ARG A 349 24.66 22.18 7.94
N TYR A 350 24.20 22.99 6.99
CA TYR A 350 25.07 23.85 6.20
C TYR A 350 25.45 25.08 7.02
N ALA A 351 26.74 25.28 7.29
CA ALA A 351 27.26 26.33 8.16
C ALA A 351 27.87 27.52 7.39
N GLY A 352 27.63 27.62 6.08
CA GLY A 352 28.12 28.73 5.25
C GLY A 352 29.36 28.41 4.42
N PRO A 353 29.90 29.40 3.69
CA PRO A 353 31.17 29.27 2.98
C PRO A 353 32.35 29.12 3.96
N ALA A 354 33.36 28.35 3.57
CA ALA A 354 34.61 28.20 4.32
C ALA A 354 35.73 29.02 3.68
N ALA A 355 36.59 29.63 4.50
CA ALA A 355 37.80 30.29 4.04
C ALA A 355 38.97 29.28 3.96
N PRO A 356 39.86 29.33 2.95
CA PRO A 356 39.88 30.29 1.83
C PRO A 356 38.91 29.93 0.68
N ARG A 357 38.46 28.67 0.56
CA ARG A 357 37.46 28.24 -0.44
C ARG A 357 36.70 27.01 0.06
N GLY A 358 35.42 26.92 -0.27
CA GLY A 358 34.57 25.75 -0.03
C GLY A 358 33.32 26.06 0.79
N HIS A 359 32.69 25.01 1.31
CA HIS A 359 31.41 25.05 1.99
C HIS A 359 31.49 24.21 3.27
N ARG A 360 31.18 24.82 4.40
CA ARG A 360 31.27 24.19 5.72
C ARG A 360 29.98 23.45 6.04
N LEU A 361 30.12 22.20 6.47
CA LEU A 361 29.04 21.39 7.02
C LEU A 361 29.37 21.06 8.47
N ARG A 362 28.36 21.09 9.35
CA ARG A 362 28.50 20.76 10.77
C ARG A 362 27.52 19.66 11.17
N VAL A 363 27.93 18.78 12.08
CA VAL A 363 27.10 17.78 12.73
C VAL A 363 26.93 18.13 14.19
N GLU A 364 25.68 18.21 14.61
CA GLU A 364 25.26 18.49 15.97
C GLU A 364 24.65 17.23 16.60
N ASP A 365 24.78 17.06 17.91
CA ASP A 365 24.13 16.01 18.69
C ASP A 365 22.71 16.44 19.15
N ALA A 366 22.06 15.62 20.00
CA ALA A 366 20.71 15.90 20.50
C ALA A 366 20.61 17.19 21.33
N THR A 367 21.74 17.67 21.87
CA THR A 367 21.81 18.92 22.65
C THR A 367 21.97 20.15 21.75
N GLY A 368 22.17 19.96 20.45
CA GLY A 368 22.43 21.02 19.49
C GLY A 368 23.88 21.55 19.51
N GLN A 369 24.78 20.89 20.25
CA GLN A 369 26.21 21.18 20.25
C GLN A 369 26.93 20.36 19.18
N LEU A 370 28.14 20.77 18.80
CA LEU A 370 28.98 19.99 17.89
C LEU A 370 29.20 18.58 18.45
N ALA A 371 28.95 17.56 17.61
CA ALA A 371 29.08 16.17 17.99
C ALA A 371 30.56 15.76 18.12
N LEU A 372 31.22 16.15 19.21
CA LEU A 372 32.61 15.81 19.52
C LEU A 372 32.70 14.46 20.26
N GLY A 373 33.87 13.81 20.20
CA GLY A 373 34.14 12.58 20.97
C GLY A 373 33.59 11.28 20.38
N TYR A 374 33.06 11.32 19.15
CA TYR A 374 32.58 10.15 18.44
C TYR A 374 33.69 9.50 17.61
N ARG A 375 33.75 8.16 17.62
CA ARG A 375 34.73 7.38 16.86
C ARG A 375 34.07 6.28 16.03
N THR A 376 34.70 5.93 14.91
CA THR A 376 34.36 4.69 14.19
C THR A 376 34.76 3.48 15.05
N ALA A 377 34.23 2.27 14.77
CA ALA A 377 34.69 1.07 15.50
C ALA A 377 36.16 0.71 15.26
N LEU A 378 36.80 1.28 14.24
CA LEU A 378 38.25 1.17 14.06
C LEU A 378 39.02 2.19 14.91
N GLY A 379 38.34 2.91 15.81
CA GLY A 379 38.95 3.86 16.73
C GLY A 379 39.30 5.22 16.13
N ARG A 380 38.92 5.50 14.88
CA ARG A 380 39.19 6.78 14.22
C ARG A 380 38.19 7.84 14.68
N GLU A 381 38.71 8.98 15.12
CA GLU A 381 37.89 10.13 15.53
C GLU A 381 37.16 10.75 14.34
N LEU A 382 35.86 11.01 14.54
CA LEU A 382 35.01 11.70 13.59
C LEU A 382 35.11 13.21 13.80
N GLN A 383 35.25 13.94 12.69
CA GLN A 383 35.27 15.39 12.71
C GLN A 383 33.85 15.92 12.53
N PRO A 384 33.30 16.73 13.48
CA PRO A 384 31.92 17.22 13.37
C PRO A 384 31.80 18.36 12.38
N GLU A 385 32.93 18.90 11.91
CA GLU A 385 32.96 19.92 10.86
C GLU A 385 33.79 19.42 9.67
N ILE A 386 33.23 19.53 8.47
CA ILE A 386 33.96 19.28 7.22
C ILE A 386 33.76 20.42 6.24
N VAL A 387 34.70 20.55 5.30
CA VAL A 387 34.62 21.49 4.18
C VAL A 387 34.51 20.72 2.88
N ILE A 388 33.49 21.03 2.08
CA ILE A 388 33.31 20.48 0.73
C ILE A 388 33.59 21.53 -0.33
N GLY A 389 34.13 21.12 -1.48
CA GLY A 389 34.48 22.05 -2.56
C GLY A 389 33.28 22.62 -3.33
N ASN A 390 32.15 21.92 -3.36
CA ASN A 390 30.97 22.31 -4.14
C ASN A 390 29.67 22.16 -3.34
N LYS A 391 28.88 23.23 -3.25
CA LYS A 391 27.60 23.25 -2.54
C LYS A 391 26.59 22.22 -3.06
N SER A 392 26.64 21.86 -4.34
CA SER A 392 25.73 20.85 -4.91
C SER A 392 25.92 19.46 -4.27
N HIS A 393 27.09 19.18 -3.68
CA HIS A 393 27.39 17.93 -2.99
C HIS A 393 26.99 17.97 -1.50
N ALA A 394 26.47 19.10 -1.00
CA ALA A 394 26.17 19.29 0.42
C ALA A 394 25.21 18.24 0.96
N ARG A 395 24.13 17.94 0.22
CA ARG A 395 23.13 16.95 0.66
C ARG A 395 23.75 15.55 0.78
N THR A 396 24.56 15.14 -0.19
CA THR A 396 25.25 13.84 -0.16
C THR A 396 26.22 13.77 1.01
N ALA A 397 27.07 14.79 1.17
CA ALA A 397 28.06 14.83 2.25
C ALA A 397 27.42 14.88 3.64
N MET A 398 26.32 15.61 3.82
CA MET A 398 25.53 15.60 5.07
C MET A 398 24.95 14.22 5.37
N ALA A 399 24.45 13.51 4.35
CA ALA A 399 23.90 12.17 4.54
C ALA A 399 24.97 11.17 4.98
N ASP A 400 26.15 11.22 4.35
CA ASP A 400 27.29 10.38 4.69
C ASP A 400 27.75 10.64 6.13
N LEU A 401 27.88 11.92 6.51
CA LEU A 401 28.20 12.32 7.88
C LEU A 401 27.18 11.80 8.91
N LEU A 402 25.88 12.06 8.68
CA LEU A 402 24.83 11.62 9.60
C LEU A 402 24.87 10.12 9.84
N ARG A 403 25.09 9.33 8.79
CA ARG A 403 25.14 7.87 8.90
C ARG A 403 26.39 7.38 9.61
N GLN A 404 27.53 8.04 9.43
CA GLN A 404 28.75 7.74 10.19
C GLN A 404 28.56 8.05 11.67
N TYR A 405 28.04 9.22 12.01
CA TYR A 405 27.80 9.64 13.40
C TYR A 405 26.78 8.75 14.11
N ALA A 406 25.68 8.41 13.44
CA ALA A 406 24.66 7.54 14.01
C ALA A 406 25.14 6.09 14.22
N ALA A 407 26.25 5.67 13.59
CA ALA A 407 26.90 4.37 13.84
C ALA A 407 28.17 4.47 14.69
N ALA A 408 28.55 5.68 15.10
CA ALA A 408 29.75 5.90 15.87
C ALA A 408 29.55 5.50 17.32
N LEU A 409 30.65 5.14 17.97
CA LEU A 409 30.71 4.90 19.41
C LEU A 409 31.15 6.19 20.10
N ARG A 410 30.49 6.54 21.20
CA ARG A 410 30.91 7.62 22.08
C ARG A 410 31.77 7.01 23.19
N LEU A 411 33.00 7.50 23.32
CA LEU A 411 33.78 7.22 24.52
C LEU A 411 33.31 8.20 25.60
N GLU A 412 32.88 7.67 26.74
CA GLU A 412 32.64 8.45 27.96
C GLU A 412 33.96 8.92 28.57
#